data_AF-A0A6G3PLV5-F1
#
_entry.id   AF-A0A6G3PLV5-F1
#
_cell.length_a   1.000
_cell.length_b   1.000
_cell.length_c   1.000
_cell.angle_alpha   90.00
_cell.angle_beta   90.00
_cell.angle_gamma   90.00
#
_symmetry.space_group_name_H-M   'P 1'
#
loop_
_entity.id
_entity.type
_entity.pdbx_description
1 polymer ?
#
loop_
_entity_poly.entity_id
_entity_poly.type
_entity_poly.pdbx_seq_one_letter_code
_entity_poly.pdbx_strand_id
1 'polypeptide(L)'
;MRTVALAVTDGMLHFELSLACEVFGSHAPAGAESWYDFQLCGPGPVRVGRFRMTPDDGLDALARAGTVIVPGWADIDRDPPAALVDAVRAAHDA
;
A
#
# COMPACT_ATOMS: atom_id res chain seq x y z
N MET A 1 -16.45 7.04 4.18
CA MET A 1 -15.35 6.18 4.66
C MET A 1 -14.04 6.79 4.22
N ARG A 2 -12.99 6.71 5.04
CA ARG A 2 -11.68 7.28 4.71
C ARG A 2 -10.85 6.17 4.05
N THR A 3 -10.54 6.32 2.77
CA THR A 3 -9.78 5.31 2.02
C THR A 3 -8.29 5.44 2.33
N VAL A 4 -7.67 4.32 2.66
CA VAL A 4 -6.24 4.19 2.91
C VAL A 4 -5.70 3.15 1.93
N ALA A 5 -4.80 3.57 1.04
CA ALA A 5 -4.16 2.65 0.12
C ALA A 5 -2.71 2.40 0.52
N LEU A 6 -2.28 1.15 0.45
CA LEU A 6 -0.89 0.75 0.65
C LEU A 6 -0.28 0.38 -0.70
N ALA A 7 0.80 1.06 -1.08
CA ALA A 7 1.55 0.69 -2.26
C ALA A 7 2.30 -0.63 -2.01
N VAL A 8 2.25 -1.56 -2.97
CA VAL A 8 2.91 -2.87 -2.88
C VAL A 8 3.64 -3.19 -4.18
N THR A 9 4.92 -3.52 -4.06
CA THR A 9 5.75 -4.06 -5.15
C THR A 9 6.82 -4.99 -4.60
N ASP A 10 7.47 -5.75 -5.48
CA ASP A 10 8.72 -6.44 -5.16
C ASP A 10 9.79 -5.45 -4.66
N GLY A 11 10.52 -5.83 -3.61
CA GLY A 11 11.59 -5.01 -3.01
C GLY A 11 11.16 -4.24 -1.75
N MET A 12 9.90 -4.32 -1.33
CA MET A 12 9.41 -3.70 -0.10
C MET A 12 9.69 -4.55 1.16
N LEU A 13 9.74 -3.87 2.32
CA LEU A 13 9.90 -4.49 3.63
C LEU A 13 8.55 -4.94 4.22
N HIS A 14 8.45 -6.22 4.57
CA HIS A 14 7.20 -6.82 5.05
C HIS A 14 6.75 -6.29 6.42
N PHE A 15 7.66 -5.78 7.25
CA PHE A 15 7.32 -5.30 8.60
C PHE A 15 6.32 -4.12 8.54
N GLU A 16 6.62 -3.08 7.75
CA GLU A 16 5.75 -1.91 7.63
C GLU A 16 4.45 -2.24 6.91
N LEU A 17 4.51 -3.12 5.91
CA LEU A 17 3.32 -3.66 5.26
C LEU A 17 2.40 -4.35 6.28
N SER A 18 2.94 -5.26 7.10
CA SER A 18 2.16 -6.00 8.09
C SER A 18 1.52 -5.08 9.13
N LEU A 19 2.23 -4.04 9.59
CA LEU A 19 1.66 -3.06 10.51
C LEU A 19 0.48 -2.29 9.89
N ALA A 20 0.61 -1.86 8.64
CA ALA A 20 -0.47 -1.16 7.96
C ALA A 20 -1.70 -2.07 7.76
N CYS A 21 -1.49 -3.33 7.37
CA CYS A 21 -2.58 -4.31 7.28
C CYS A 21 -3.28 -4.52 8.63
N GLU A 22 -2.52 -4.66 9.72
CA GLU A 22 -3.08 -4.88 11.07
C GLU A 22 -3.87 -3.67 11.57
N VAL A 23 -3.41 -2.44 11.29
CA VAL A 23 -4.06 -1.22 11.77
C VAL A 23 -5.28 -0.85 10.92
N PHE A 24 -5.14 -0.87 9.58
CA PHE A 24 -6.13 -0.32 8.67
C PHE A 24 -7.01 -1.40 8.02
N GLY A 25 -6.49 -2.61 7.81
CA GLY A 25 -7.22 -3.74 7.23
C GLY A 25 -8.03 -4.55 8.23
N SER A 26 -7.81 -4.35 9.53
CA SER A 26 -8.58 -5.01 10.59
C SER A 26 -10.01 -4.49 10.69
N HIS A 27 -10.88 -5.30 11.30
CA HIS A 27 -12.24 -4.88 11.60
C HIS A 27 -12.26 -3.67 12.54
N ALA A 28 -13.30 -2.85 12.40
CA ALA A 28 -13.54 -1.71 13.26
C ALA A 28 -13.49 -2.13 14.74
N PRO A 29 -12.76 -1.41 15.61
CA PRO A 29 -12.79 -1.66 17.04
C PRO A 29 -14.20 -1.43 17.60
N ALA A 30 -14.51 -2.09 18.71
CA ALA A 30 -15.83 -2.02 19.33
C ALA A 30 -16.21 -0.55 19.63
N GLY A 31 -17.35 -0.12 19.10
CA GLY A 31 -17.86 1.24 19.26
C GLY A 31 -17.47 2.24 18.16
N ALA A 32 -16.68 1.83 17.15
CA ALA A 32 -16.44 2.67 15.99
C ALA A 32 -17.64 2.65 15.03
N GLU A 33 -18.19 3.82 14.71
CA GLU A 33 -19.32 3.97 13.77
C GLU A 33 -18.90 3.76 12.30
N SER A 34 -17.62 3.97 11.98
CA SER A 34 -17.03 3.66 10.68
C SER A 34 -15.53 3.39 10.81
N TRP A 35 -14.98 2.61 9.88
CA TRP A 35 -13.55 2.31 9.81
C TRP A 35 -12.95 2.69 8.46
N TYR A 36 -11.71 2.31 8.24
CA TYR A 36 -11.01 2.57 6.99
C TYR A 36 -11.47 1.62 5.88
N ASP A 37 -11.51 2.17 4.66
CA ASP A 37 -11.54 1.36 3.44
C ASP A 37 -10.08 1.14 3.03
N PHE A 38 -9.55 -0.04 3.32
CA PHE A 38 -8.13 -0.34 3.15
C PHE A 38 -7.90 -1.20 1.92
N GLN A 39 -6.97 -0.79 1.06
CA GLN A 39 -6.65 -1.50 -0.19
C GLN A 39 -5.15 -1.63 -0.41
N LEU A 40 -4.73 -2.79 -0.91
CA LEU A 40 -3.39 -3.04 -1.41
C LEU A 40 -3.34 -2.70 -2.90
N CYS A 41 -2.44 -1.81 -3.31
CA CYS A 41 -2.33 -1.36 -4.70
C CYS A 41 -0.96 -1.73 -5.27
N GLY A 42 -0.93 -2.46 -6.40
CA GLY A 42 0.32 -2.93 -6.98
C GLY A 42 0.21 -3.32 -8.45
N PRO A 43 1.34 -3.58 -9.13
CA PRO A 43 1.37 -3.86 -10.57
C PRO A 43 0.86 -5.27 -10.94
N GLY A 44 0.53 -6.11 -9.95
CA GLY A 44 0.16 -7.51 -10.10
C GLY A 44 0.65 -8.34 -8.91
N PRO A 45 0.65 -9.68 -9.00
CA PRO A 45 1.20 -10.53 -7.94
C PRO A 45 2.67 -10.22 -7.66
N VAL A 46 2.99 -9.97 -6.38
CA VAL A 46 4.28 -9.44 -5.92
C VAL A 46 4.86 -10.28 -4.79
N ARG A 47 6.17 -10.21 -4.60
CA ARG A 47 6.87 -10.80 -3.47
C ARG A 47 7.36 -9.74 -2.49
N VAL A 48 6.88 -9.79 -1.26
CA VAL A 48 7.33 -8.93 -0.16
C VAL A 48 8.01 -9.80 0.89
N GLY A 49 9.34 -9.73 0.96
CA GLY A 49 10.14 -10.65 1.76
C GLY A 49 9.87 -12.12 1.41
N ARG A 50 9.39 -12.90 2.38
CA ARG A 50 9.06 -14.33 2.19
C ARG A 50 7.64 -14.57 1.67
N PHE A 51 6.82 -13.52 1.60
CA PHE A 51 5.40 -13.62 1.25
C PHE A 51 5.18 -13.40 -0.24
N ARG A 52 4.14 -14.04 -0.78
CA ARG A 52 3.58 -13.75 -2.10
C ARG A 52 2.15 -13.31 -1.88
N MET A 53 1.77 -12.20 -2.50
CA MET A 53 0.41 -11.67 -2.38
C MET A 53 -0.05 -11.08 -3.70
N THR A 54 -1.36 -11.01 -3.86
CA THR A 54 -2.03 -10.36 -4.98
C THR A 54 -2.64 -9.07 -4.45
N PRO A 55 -2.25 -7.89 -4.97
CA PRO A 55 -2.89 -6.62 -4.64
C PRO A 55 -4.38 -6.62 -5.01
N ASP A 56 -5.17 -5.79 -4.32
CA ASP A 56 -6.60 -5.64 -4.55
C ASP A 56 -6.89 -4.82 -5.81
N ASP A 57 -6.02 -3.86 -6.14
CA ASP A 57 -6.15 -2.96 -7.29
C ASP A 57 -4.78 -2.57 -7.89
N GLY A 58 -4.80 -1.89 -9.04
CA GLY A 58 -3.62 -1.35 -9.70
C GLY A 58 -2.99 -0.16 -8.96
N LEU A 59 -1.75 0.19 -9.30
CA LEU A 59 -1.04 1.34 -8.71
C LEU A 59 -1.74 2.68 -8.98
N ASP A 60 -2.53 2.79 -10.05
CA ASP A 60 -3.35 3.95 -10.39
C ASP A 60 -4.45 4.23 -9.35
N ALA A 61 -4.85 3.22 -8.56
CA ALA A 61 -5.79 3.38 -7.46
C ALA A 61 -5.24 4.25 -6.32
N LEU A 62 -3.91 4.40 -6.19
CA LEU A 62 -3.30 5.24 -5.16
C LEU A 62 -3.79 6.69 -5.22
N ALA A 63 -3.99 7.23 -6.43
CA ALA A 63 -4.45 8.60 -6.63
C ALA A 63 -5.90 8.86 -6.20
N ARG A 64 -6.67 7.80 -5.90
CA ARG A 64 -8.05 7.89 -5.41
C ARG A 64 -8.13 7.83 -3.88
N ALA A 65 -7.03 7.49 -3.19
CA ALA A 65 -7.02 7.30 -1.75
C ALA A 65 -6.81 8.63 -1.00
N GLY A 66 -7.49 8.78 0.16
CA GLY A 66 -7.29 9.95 1.02
C GLY A 66 -6.01 9.90 1.86
N THR A 67 -5.39 8.71 1.96
CA THR A 67 -4.07 8.49 2.56
C THR A 67 -3.37 7.39 1.76
N VAL A 68 -2.12 7.63 1.36
CA VAL A 68 -1.26 6.61 0.76
C VAL A 68 -0.14 6.25 1.73
N ILE A 69 0.04 4.96 1.98
CA ILE A 69 1.15 4.41 2.76
C ILE A 69 2.15 3.81 1.78
N VAL A 70 3.40 4.25 1.88
CA VAL A 70 4.54 3.74 1.10
C VAL A 70 5.48 3.00 2.04
N PRO A 71 5.52 1.66 2.01
CA PRO A 71 6.48 0.88 2.79
C PRO A 71 7.93 1.22 2.42
N GLY A 72 8.83 0.93 3.36
CA GLY A 72 10.26 1.05 3.19
C GLY A 72 10.79 0.13 2.09
N TRP A 73 11.82 0.64 1.42
CA TRP A 73 12.50 -0.01 0.33
C TRP A 73 13.72 -0.79 0.84
N ALA A 74 13.86 -2.05 0.45
CA ALA A 74 14.84 -2.95 1.06
C ALA A 74 16.29 -2.70 0.61
N ASP A 75 16.49 -2.19 -0.61
CA ASP A 75 17.81 -2.05 -1.24
C ASP A 75 18.04 -0.60 -1.67
N ILE A 76 18.81 0.14 -0.88
CA ILE A 76 19.07 1.58 -1.12
C ILE A 76 19.94 1.85 -2.35
N ASP A 77 20.65 0.84 -2.86
CA ASP A 77 21.51 0.96 -4.05
C ASP A 77 20.72 0.68 -5.34
N ARG A 78 19.45 0.28 -5.22
CA ARG A 78 18.56 0.00 -6.34
C ARG A 78 17.39 0.97 -6.36
N ASP A 79 17.16 1.60 -7.51
CA ASP A 79 15.97 2.43 -7.69
C ASP A 79 14.67 1.62 -7.57
N PRO A 80 13.64 2.16 -6.89
CA PRO A 80 12.30 1.62 -6.95
C PRO A 80 11.76 1.62 -8.40
N PRO A 81 10.81 0.73 -8.74
CA PRO A 81 10.20 0.71 -10.06
C PRO A 81 9.61 2.08 -10.42
N ALA A 82 9.90 2.58 -11.62
CA ALA A 82 9.42 3.90 -12.07
C ALA A 82 7.89 4.05 -11.95
N ALA A 83 7.14 3.00 -12.30
CA ALA A 83 5.69 2.98 -12.17
C ALA A 83 5.19 3.19 -10.72
N LEU A 84 5.93 2.70 -9.71
CA LEU A 84 5.60 2.97 -8.31
C LEU A 84 5.84 4.45 -7.97
N VAL A 85 7.00 4.97 -8.35
CA VAL A 85 7.37 6.38 -8.09
C VAL A 85 6.36 7.33 -8.75
N ASP A 86 6.00 7.05 -9.99
CA ASP A 86 5.03 7.84 -10.75
C ASP A 86 3.64 7.79 -10.11
N ALA A 87 3.19 6.61 -9.66
CA ALA A 87 1.90 6.47 -8.99
C ALA A 87 1.85 7.20 -7.63
N VAL A 88 2.93 7.15 -6.85
CA VAL A 88 3.02 7.89 -5.57
C VAL A 88 3.03 9.40 -5.81
N ARG A 89 3.73 9.88 -6.84
CA ARG A 89 3.69 11.30 -7.23
C ARG A 89 2.29 11.72 -7.67
N ALA A 90 1.64 10.94 -8.53
CA ALA A 90 0.28 11.20 -8.97
C ALA A 90 -0.71 11.27 -7.78
N ALA A 91 -0.53 10.44 -6.76
CA ALA A 91 -1.33 10.49 -5.56
C ALA A 91 -1.05 11.70 -4.65
N HIS A 92 0.17 12.24 -4.68
CA HIS A 92 0.51 13.47 -3.97
C HIS A 92 -0.07 14.72 -4.63
N ASP A 93 -0.14 14.72 -5.97
CA ASP A 93 -0.62 15.83 -6.77
C ASP A 93 -2.16 15.90 -6.90
N ALA A 94 -2.88 14.88 -6.41
CA ALA A 94 -4.33 14.75 -6.46
C ALA A 94 -5.04 15.53 -5.34
#